data_AF-A0A375HZ15-F1
#
_entry.id   AF-A0A375HZ15-F1
#
_cell.length_a   1.000
_cell.length_b   1.000
_cell.length_c   1.000
_cell.angle_alpha   90.00
_cell.angle_beta   90.00
_cell.angle_gamma   90.00
#
_symmetry.space_group_name_H-M   'P 1'
#
loop_
_entity.id
_entity.type
_entity.pdbx_description
1 polymer ?
#
loop_
_entity_poly.entity_id
_entity_poly.type
_entity_poly.pdbx_seq_one_letter_code
_entity_poly.pdbx_strand_id
1 'polypeptide(L)'
;MYVTSDGHRLPFGPADVQGLDEAREHVVEGSIRRNGRRTGGHLYTTVEAEMREGQIAFPKDWDADRIMAAARQVIDRPENVLFQGEHRIELSSTIGGVRLVVRLRLPKNGPAVVTVFPTRGVGVKRVHNGRLRDVG
;
A
#
# COMPACT_ATOMS: atom_id res chain seq x y z
N MET A 1 18.91 12.48 9.15
CA MET A 1 17.60 13.12 8.88
C MET A 1 17.45 13.23 7.38
N TYR A 2 16.46 12.55 6.81
CA TYR A 2 16.19 12.53 5.38
C TYR A 2 15.16 13.62 5.04
N VAL A 3 15.34 14.31 3.92
CA VAL A 3 14.38 15.31 3.43
C VAL A 3 13.73 14.76 2.18
N THR A 4 12.41 14.60 2.21
CA THR A 4 11.62 14.12 1.07
C THR A 4 11.45 15.22 0.02
N SER A 5 11.04 14.83 -1.20
CA SER A 5 10.88 15.77 -2.31
C SER A 5 9.84 16.89 -2.07
N ASP A 6 8.89 16.65 -1.17
CA ASP A 6 7.88 17.61 -0.71
C ASP A 6 8.34 18.44 0.51
N GLY A 7 9.61 18.29 0.93
CA GLY A 7 10.23 19.07 2.01
C GLY A 7 10.00 18.53 3.41
N HIS A 8 9.28 17.41 3.59
CA HIS A 8 9.14 16.78 4.89
C HIS A 8 10.46 16.19 5.39
N ARG A 9 10.64 16.21 6.71
CA ARG A 9 11.82 15.65 7.38
C ARG A 9 11.43 14.32 8.02
N LEU A 10 12.13 13.26 7.63
CA LEU A 10 11.99 11.93 8.22
C LEU A 10 13.23 11.62 9.07
N PRO A 11 13.06 10.95 10.23
CA PRO A 11 14.18 10.52 11.05
C PRO A 11 14.95 9.34 10.43
N PHE A 12 14.41 8.73 9.37
CA PHE A 12 14.97 7.60 8.62
C PHE A 12 15.01 7.91 7.13
N GLY A 13 15.88 7.24 6.39
CA GLY A 13 15.92 7.26 4.92
C GLY A 13 15.26 6.02 4.30
N PRO A 14 15.14 5.98 2.96
CA PRO A 14 14.53 4.84 2.25
C PRO A 14 15.19 3.49 2.53
N ALA A 15 16.52 3.46 2.68
CA ALA A 15 17.27 2.25 2.97
C ALA A 15 16.97 1.63 4.34
N ASP A 16 16.42 2.42 5.28
CA ASP A 16 16.05 1.97 6.62
C ASP A 16 14.68 1.28 6.65
N VAL A 17 13.90 1.38 5.57
CA VAL A 17 12.54 0.80 5.47
C VAL A 17 12.62 -0.69 5.21
N GLN A 18 12.05 -1.46 6.12
CA GLN A 18 12.02 -2.93 6.09
C GLN A 18 10.58 -3.45 5.90
N GLY A 19 10.41 -4.76 5.73
CA GLY A 19 9.10 -5.38 5.78
C GLY A 19 8.36 -5.49 4.44
N LEU A 20 9.01 -5.21 3.31
CA LEU A 20 8.35 -5.19 2.00
C LEU A 20 7.98 -6.60 1.54
N ASP A 21 8.77 -7.62 1.88
CA ASP A 21 8.48 -9.02 1.55
C ASP A 21 7.27 -9.53 2.35
N GLU A 22 7.17 -9.20 3.63
CA GLU A 22 6.01 -9.50 4.48
C GLU A 22 4.77 -8.74 3.99
N ALA A 23 4.94 -7.52 3.51
CA ALA A 23 3.86 -6.76 2.91
C ALA A 23 3.37 -7.39 1.59
N ARG A 24 4.24 -8.07 0.83
CA ARG A 24 3.85 -8.78 -0.40
C ARG A 24 2.80 -9.83 -0.11
N GLU A 25 3.02 -10.69 0.89
CA GLU A 25 2.06 -11.73 1.28
C GLU A 25 0.72 -11.09 1.69
N HIS A 26 0.76 -10.04 2.51
CA HIS A 26 -0.44 -9.30 2.90
C HIS A 26 -1.19 -8.67 1.72
N VAL A 27 -0.48 -8.22 0.68
CA VAL A 27 -1.07 -7.67 -0.55
C VAL A 27 -1.66 -8.76 -1.42
N VAL A 28 -1.00 -9.91 -1.54
CA VAL A 28 -1.43 -10.99 -2.43
C VAL A 28 -2.58 -11.77 -1.80
N GLU A 29 -2.46 -12.19 -0.55
CA GLU A 29 -3.38 -13.15 0.07
C GLU A 29 -4.32 -12.50 1.10
N GLY A 30 -3.92 -11.33 1.60
CA GLY A 30 -4.50 -10.74 2.80
C GLY A 30 -4.03 -11.43 4.07
N SER A 31 -4.53 -10.97 5.20
CA SER A 31 -4.25 -11.54 6.52
C SER A 31 -5.47 -11.48 7.40
N ILE A 32 -5.57 -12.43 8.32
CA ILE A 32 -6.60 -12.47 9.35
C ILE A 32 -6.04 -11.84 10.63
N ARG A 33 -6.71 -10.80 11.11
CA ARG A 33 -6.36 -10.18 12.39
C ARG A 33 -6.80 -11.08 13.56
N ARG A 34 -6.26 -10.83 14.75
CA ARG A 34 -6.62 -11.57 15.99
C ARG A 34 -8.12 -11.61 16.29
N ASN A 35 -8.88 -10.62 15.84
CA ASN A 35 -10.33 -10.56 15.99
C ASN A 35 -11.11 -11.27 14.85
N GLY A 36 -10.44 -12.11 14.05
CA GLY A 36 -11.03 -12.81 12.91
C GLY A 36 -11.27 -11.95 11.67
N ARG A 37 -11.06 -10.63 11.73
CA ARG A 37 -11.30 -9.74 10.59
C ARG A 37 -10.22 -9.92 9.53
N ARG A 38 -10.64 -10.23 8.30
CA ARG A 38 -9.76 -10.27 7.14
C ARG A 38 -9.41 -8.86 6.64
N THR A 39 -8.15 -8.65 6.27
CA THR A 39 -7.60 -7.38 5.78
C THR A 39 -6.56 -7.62 4.69
N GLY A 40 -6.22 -6.62 3.88
CA GLY A 40 -5.30 -6.81 2.75
C GLY A 40 -5.96 -7.54 1.58
N GLY A 41 -5.15 -8.26 0.80
CA GLY A 41 -5.59 -8.94 -0.42
C GLY A 41 -5.96 -7.91 -1.49
N HIS A 42 -5.01 -7.11 -1.93
CA HIS A 42 -5.21 -6.05 -2.92
C HIS A 42 -4.88 -6.49 -4.36
N LEU A 43 -4.32 -7.69 -4.56
CA LEU A 43 -4.14 -8.25 -5.89
C LEU A 43 -5.51 -8.47 -6.57
N TYR A 44 -5.64 -8.09 -7.84
CA TYR A 44 -6.92 -8.11 -8.55
C TYR A 44 -7.63 -9.47 -8.47
N THR A 45 -6.90 -10.56 -8.75
CA THR A 45 -7.43 -11.93 -8.71
C THR A 45 -7.94 -12.32 -7.33
N THR A 46 -7.24 -11.91 -6.27
CA THR A 46 -7.66 -12.13 -4.88
C THR A 46 -8.95 -11.36 -4.58
N VAL A 47 -9.03 -10.08 -4.97
CA VAL A 47 -10.26 -9.30 -4.78
C VAL A 47 -11.43 -9.88 -5.56
N GLU A 48 -11.20 -10.30 -6.80
CA GLU A 48 -12.23 -10.90 -7.68
C GLU A 48 -12.74 -12.24 -7.12
N ALA A 49 -11.87 -13.04 -6.51
CA ALA A 49 -12.26 -14.29 -5.87
C ALA A 49 -13.05 -14.09 -4.56
N GLU A 50 -12.69 -13.07 -3.78
CA GLU A 50 -13.22 -12.91 -2.42
C GLU A 50 -14.40 -11.93 -2.34
N MET A 51 -14.44 -10.93 -3.22
CA MET A 51 -15.50 -9.92 -3.34
C MET A 51 -15.96 -9.34 -1.99
N ARG A 52 -15.02 -9.05 -1.08
CA ARG A 52 -15.37 -8.45 0.21
C ARG A 52 -15.74 -6.98 0.03
N GLU A 53 -16.87 -6.57 0.58
CA GLU A 53 -17.34 -5.19 0.50
C GLU A 53 -16.26 -4.18 0.95
N GLY A 54 -16.01 -3.16 0.13
CA GLY A 54 -15.00 -2.13 0.36
C GLY A 54 -13.55 -2.54 0.05
N GLN A 55 -13.28 -3.81 -0.27
CA GLN A 55 -11.95 -4.25 -0.70
C GLN A 55 -11.54 -3.56 -1.99
N ILE A 56 -10.33 -3.03 -2.03
CA ILE A 56 -9.78 -2.30 -3.17
C ILE A 56 -8.71 -3.14 -3.86
N ALA A 57 -8.73 -3.16 -5.19
CA ALA A 57 -7.88 -3.94 -6.06
C ALA A 57 -6.92 -3.04 -6.83
N PHE A 58 -5.68 -3.48 -6.97
CA PHE A 58 -4.78 -2.99 -8.00
C PHE A 58 -5.34 -3.28 -9.41
N PRO A 59 -4.80 -2.63 -10.45
CA PRO A 59 -5.19 -2.94 -11.82
C PRO A 59 -4.98 -4.41 -12.18
N LYS A 60 -5.80 -4.92 -13.09
CA LYS A 60 -5.80 -6.34 -13.47
C LYS A 60 -4.48 -6.79 -14.10
N ASP A 61 -3.76 -5.88 -14.75
CA ASP A 61 -2.46 -6.11 -15.40
C ASP A 61 -1.26 -5.90 -14.46
N TRP A 62 -1.50 -5.68 -13.16
CA TRP A 62 -0.44 -5.59 -12.14
C TRP A 62 -0.34 -6.90 -11.37
N ASP A 63 0.79 -7.58 -11.54
CA ASP A 63 1.19 -8.69 -10.69
C ASP A 63 1.86 -8.21 -9.39
N ALA A 64 2.16 -9.16 -8.50
CA ALA A 64 2.79 -8.87 -7.23
C ALA A 64 4.16 -8.20 -7.36
N ASP A 65 4.97 -8.59 -8.36
CA ASP A 65 6.29 -8.02 -8.60
C ASP A 65 6.21 -6.55 -9.00
N ARG A 66 5.30 -6.22 -9.93
CA ARG A 66 5.03 -4.84 -10.34
C ARG A 66 4.53 -3.99 -9.17
N ILE A 67 3.64 -4.52 -8.33
CA ILE A 67 3.17 -3.81 -7.14
C ILE A 67 4.32 -3.54 -6.17
N MET A 68 5.18 -4.53 -5.89
CA MET A 68 6.31 -4.36 -4.96
C MET A 68 7.37 -3.41 -5.53
N ALA A 69 7.66 -3.46 -6.83
CA ALA A 69 8.54 -2.52 -7.49
C ALA A 69 7.99 -1.08 -7.42
N ALA A 70 6.68 -0.88 -7.64
CA ALA A 70 6.04 0.41 -7.49
C ALA A 70 6.07 0.90 -6.03
N ALA A 71 5.84 0.01 -5.06
CA ALA A 71 5.96 0.33 -3.63
C ALA A 71 7.38 0.77 -3.28
N ARG A 72 8.40 0.12 -3.84
CA ARG A 72 9.80 0.52 -3.64
C ARG A 72 10.07 1.92 -4.19
N GLN A 73 9.56 2.26 -5.37
CA GLN A 73 9.66 3.62 -5.92
C GLN A 73 9.02 4.67 -5.00
N VAL A 74 7.87 4.36 -4.39
CA VAL A 74 7.21 5.25 -3.42
C VAL A 74 8.04 5.42 -2.15
N ILE A 75 8.69 4.38 -1.66
CA ILE A 75 9.60 4.44 -0.50
C ILE A 75 10.83 5.31 -0.83
N ASP A 76 11.44 5.10 -2.00
CA ASP A 76 12.64 5.80 -2.41
C ASP A 76 12.38 7.30 -2.62
N ARG A 77 11.25 7.65 -3.24
CA ARG A 77 10.89 9.04 -3.55
C ARG A 77 9.38 9.27 -3.48
N PRO A 78 8.82 9.48 -2.27
CA PRO A 78 7.40 9.76 -2.11
C PRO A 78 7.05 11.15 -2.67
N GLU A 79 5.92 11.25 -3.38
CA GLU A 79 5.33 12.55 -3.75
C GLU A 79 4.69 13.24 -2.55
N ASN A 80 4.15 12.46 -1.62
CA ASN A 80 3.46 12.95 -0.44
C ASN A 80 3.77 12.08 0.77
N VAL A 81 4.01 12.74 1.90
CA VAL A 81 4.16 12.12 3.23
C VAL A 81 3.02 12.56 4.14
N LEU A 82 2.27 11.61 4.69
CA LEU A 82 1.22 11.87 5.67
C LEU A 82 1.52 11.18 7.00
N PHE A 83 1.65 11.97 8.06
CA PHE A 83 1.77 11.47 9.43
C PHE A 83 0.38 11.17 10.01
N GLN A 84 0.17 9.96 10.52
CA GLN A 84 -1.08 9.54 11.13
C GLN A 84 -0.84 9.17 12.60
N GLY A 85 -0.77 10.19 13.44
CA GLY A 85 -0.33 10.07 14.82
C GLY A 85 1.18 9.83 14.93
N GLU A 86 1.64 9.35 16.08
CA GLU A 86 3.07 9.26 16.41
C GLU A 86 3.79 8.05 15.81
N HIS A 87 3.05 7.02 15.38
CA HIS A 87 3.63 5.70 15.06
C HIS A 87 3.30 5.19 13.66
N ARG A 88 2.68 6.02 12.81
CA ARG A 88 2.26 5.63 11.47
C ARG A 88 2.52 6.74 10.47
N ILE A 89 3.10 6.37 9.34
CA ILE A 89 3.35 7.25 8.20
C ILE A 89 2.75 6.59 6.96
N GLU A 90 2.12 7.38 6.11
CA GLU A 90 1.71 6.96 4.77
C GLU A 90 2.55 7.72 3.74
N LEU A 91 3.28 6.96 2.95
CA LEU A 91 4.00 7.45 1.78
C LEU A 91 3.13 7.21 0.56
N SER A 92 3.03 8.17 -0.35
CA SER A 92 2.25 7.96 -1.56
C SER A 92 2.82 8.67 -2.77
N SER A 93 2.67 8.02 -3.92
CA SER A 93 3.02 8.54 -5.25
C SER A 93 2.06 8.02 -6.30
N THR A 94 2.07 8.63 -7.47
CA THR A 94 1.26 8.21 -8.62
C THR A 94 2.16 7.45 -9.60
N ILE A 95 1.98 6.14 -9.73
CA ILE A 95 2.81 5.27 -10.59
C ILE A 95 1.92 4.68 -11.67
N GLY A 96 2.22 4.94 -12.95
CA GLY A 96 1.43 4.44 -14.07
C GLY A 96 -0.06 4.86 -14.03
N GLY A 97 -0.35 6.05 -13.49
CA GLY A 97 -1.73 6.53 -13.33
C GLY A 97 -2.47 5.97 -12.11
N VAL A 98 -1.81 5.20 -11.23
CA VAL A 98 -2.37 4.66 -9.98
C VAL A 98 -1.79 5.39 -8.78
N ARG A 99 -2.65 5.93 -7.92
CA ARG A 99 -2.24 6.50 -6.63
C ARG A 99 -2.03 5.35 -5.63
N LEU A 100 -0.77 5.05 -5.37
CA LEU A 100 -0.33 3.97 -4.49
C LEU A 100 0.08 4.54 -3.12
N VAL A 101 -0.32 3.85 -2.05
CA VAL A 101 0.05 4.18 -0.68
C VAL A 101 0.85 3.04 -0.08
N VAL A 102 2.02 3.36 0.47
CA VAL A 102 2.81 2.48 1.34
C VAL A 102 2.60 2.95 2.77
N ARG A 103 1.99 2.10 3.59
CA ARG A 103 1.77 2.40 5.00
C ARG A 103 2.91 1.84 5.83
N LEU A 104 3.58 2.71 6.57
CA LEU A 104 4.65 2.37 7.48
C LEU A 104 4.18 2.43 8.93
N ARG A 105 4.72 1.55 9.76
CA ARG A 105 4.70 1.67 11.23
C ARG A 105 6.10 2.03 11.69
N LEU A 106 6.20 2.79 12.79
CA LEU A 106 7.46 3.19 13.40
C LEU A 106 7.70 2.46 14.73
N PRO A 107 8.11 1.18 14.73
CA PRO A 107 8.61 0.53 15.93
C PRO A 107 10.00 1.07 16.31
N LYS A 108 10.47 0.70 17.52
CA LYS A 108 11.80 1.11 18.03
C LYS A 108 12.97 0.69 17.13
N ASN A 109 12.80 -0.37 16.34
CA ASN A 109 13.86 -0.97 15.53
C ASN A 109 13.94 -0.40 14.10
N GLY A 110 13.14 0.62 13.77
CA GLY A 110 13.12 1.25 12.45
C GLY A 110 11.79 1.11 11.71
N PRO A 111 11.56 1.88 10.65
CA PRO A 111 10.30 1.88 9.90
C PRO A 111 10.03 0.54 9.21
N ALA A 112 8.81 0.02 9.35
CA ALA A 112 8.40 -1.24 8.75
C ALA A 112 7.13 -1.08 7.90
N VAL A 113 7.11 -1.66 6.70
CA VAL A 113 5.92 -1.68 5.83
C VAL A 113 4.86 -2.58 6.47
N VAL A 114 3.65 -2.02 6.59
CA VAL A 114 2.47 -2.74 7.09
C VAL A 114 1.65 -3.30 5.94
N THR A 115 1.51 -2.51 4.87
CA THR A 115 0.71 -2.85 3.69
C THR A 115 1.00 -1.87 2.57
N VAL A 116 0.69 -2.29 1.35
CA VAL A 116 0.70 -1.48 0.14
C VAL A 116 -0.71 -1.58 -0.47
N PHE A 117 -1.32 -0.46 -0.80
CA PHE A 117 -2.65 -0.49 -1.41
C PHE A 117 -2.85 0.65 -2.40
N PRO A 118 -3.65 0.44 -3.46
CA PRO A 118 -4.08 1.53 -4.30
C PRO A 118 -5.19 2.28 -3.58
N THR A 119 -5.29 3.57 -3.84
CA THR A 119 -6.41 4.40 -3.37
C THR A 119 -7.33 4.82 -4.50
N ARG A 120 -6.76 5.00 -5.70
CA ARG A 120 -7.46 5.42 -6.91
C ARG A 120 -6.56 5.34 -8.16
N GLY A 121 -7.14 5.55 -9.33
CA GLY A 121 -6.44 5.69 -10.60
C GLY A 121 -6.82 4.64 -11.65
N VAL A 122 -6.09 4.64 -12.76
CA VAL A 122 -6.39 3.80 -13.93
C VAL A 122 -6.43 2.33 -13.53
N GLY A 123 -7.58 1.67 -13.76
CA GLY A 123 -7.75 0.23 -13.53
C GLY A 123 -7.95 -0.18 -12.07
N VAL A 124 -7.86 0.74 -11.11
CA VAL A 124 -8.15 0.46 -9.69
C VAL A 124 -9.63 0.18 -9.52
N LYS A 125 -9.95 -0.94 -8.89
CA LYS A 125 -11.34 -1.32 -8.60
C LYS A 125 -11.61 -1.37 -7.11
N ARG A 126 -12.84 -1.13 -6.69
CA ARG A 126 -13.32 -1.42 -5.34
C ARG A 126 -14.58 -2.25 -5.41
N VAL A 127 -14.67 -3.24 -4.53
CA VAL A 127 -15.88 -4.01 -4.35
C VAL A 127 -16.94 -3.12 -3.72
N HIS A 128 -18.06 -2.98 -4.41
CA HIS A 128 -19.23 -2.31 -3.89
C HIS A 128 -20.51 -3.00 -4.37
N ASN A 129 -21.37 -3.39 -3.42
CA ASN A 129 -22.60 -4.13 -3.67
C ASN A 129 -22.36 -5.39 -4.52
N GLY A 130 -21.33 -6.17 -4.15
CA GLY A 130 -20.99 -7.42 -4.82
C GLY A 130 -20.45 -7.27 -6.25
N ARG A 131 -19.98 -6.07 -6.63
CA ARG A 131 -19.40 -5.80 -7.96
C ARG A 131 -18.12 -4.97 -7.87
N LEU A 132 -17.20 -5.19 -8.80
CA LEU A 132 -16.02 -4.33 -8.96
C LEU A 132 -16.42 -3.02 -9.66
N ARG A 133 -16.13 -1.89 -9.01
CA ARG A 133 -16.39 -0.53 -9.50
C ARG A 133 -15.09 0.23 -9.64
N ASP A 134 -14.97 1.07 -10.66
CA ASP A 134 -13.81 1.94 -10.84
C ASP A 134 -13.63 2.92 -9.68
N VAL A 135 -12.37 3.19 -9.34
CA VAL A 135 -11.98 4.17 -8.33
C VAL A 135 -11.01 5.15 -8.98
N GLY A 136 -11.52 6.31 -9.38
CA GLY A 136 -10.80 7.33 -10.15
C GLY A 136 -9.74 8.08 -9.38
#